data_AF-A0A2A3VJ30-F1
#
_entry.id   AF-A0A2A3VJ30-F1
#
_cell.length_a   1.000
_cell.length_b   1.000
_cell.length_c   1.000
_cell.angle_alpha   90.00
_cell.angle_beta   90.00
_cell.angle_gamma   90.00
#
_symmetry.space_group_name_H-M   'P 1'
#
loop_
_entity.id
_entity.type
_entity.pdbx_description
1 polymer ?
#
loop_
_entity_poly.entity_id
_entity_poly.type
_entity_poly.pdbx_seq_one_letter_code
_entity_poly.pdbx_strand_id
1 'polypeptide(L)'
;MHRRIAHIEHSTRVSPGRARGTSTVEAMASASTLYLVHLDIDGAIDASVATDSVQLAPGLHLVETSATRSQLYHRIKRRHAPDRLLVAPLTEPPKFMGMAPGALRWLRARSDRRAQ
;
A
#
# COMPACT_ATOMS: atom_id res chain seq x y z
N MET A 1 -67.72 13.98 -25.48
CA MET A 1 -67.85 14.23 -24.04
C MET A 1 -66.73 15.18 -23.59
N HIS A 2 -67.15 16.35 -23.11
CA HIS A 2 -66.53 17.27 -22.15
C HIS A 2 -65.08 17.80 -22.28
N ARG A 3 -65.06 19.12 -22.49
CA ARG A 3 -64.05 20.16 -22.19
C ARG A 3 -63.39 20.06 -20.80
N ARG A 4 -62.17 20.64 -20.67
CA ARG A 4 -61.70 21.66 -19.68
C ARG A 4 -60.15 21.68 -19.66
N ILE A 5 -59.44 22.73 -20.10
CA ILE A 5 -59.07 23.99 -19.41
C ILE A 5 -58.50 23.79 -18.00
N ALA A 6 -57.21 24.08 -17.80
CA ALA A 6 -56.72 25.09 -16.84
C ALA A 6 -55.19 25.21 -16.86
N HIS A 7 -54.73 26.43 -17.16
CA HIS A 7 -53.44 27.02 -16.75
C HIS A 7 -53.24 26.90 -15.24
N ILE A 8 -52.01 26.63 -14.78
CA ILE A 8 -51.39 27.27 -13.59
C ILE A 8 -49.85 27.31 -13.79
N GLU A 9 -49.30 28.51 -13.97
CA GLU A 9 -47.88 28.82 -13.74
C GLU A 9 -47.61 28.80 -12.24
N HIS A 10 -46.43 28.38 -11.75
CA HIS A 10 -45.75 29.03 -10.61
C HIS A 10 -44.25 28.71 -10.61
N SER A 11 -43.49 29.79 -10.57
CA SER A 11 -42.05 29.91 -10.50
C SER A 11 -41.50 29.52 -9.12
N THR A 12 -40.42 28.74 -9.06
CA THR A 12 -39.48 28.76 -7.92
C THR A 12 -38.02 28.56 -8.36
N ARG A 13 -37.31 29.68 -8.24
CA ARG A 13 -35.87 29.97 -8.12
C ARG A 13 -34.96 28.92 -7.43
N VAL A 14 -33.68 28.95 -7.86
CA VAL A 14 -32.41 28.93 -7.04
C VAL A 14 -32.11 27.58 -6.33
N SER A 15 -30.94 26.93 -6.35
CA SER A 15 -29.55 27.20 -6.73
C SER A 15 -28.75 25.86 -6.61
N PRO A 16 -27.43 25.80 -6.87
CA PRO A 16 -26.72 24.57 -7.25
C PRO A 16 -26.22 23.74 -6.06
N GLY A 17 -26.44 22.43 -6.10
CA GLY A 17 -25.81 21.45 -5.21
C GLY A 17 -24.43 21.04 -5.72
N ARG A 18 -23.40 21.82 -5.35
CA ARG A 18 -21.98 21.54 -5.55
C ARG A 18 -21.48 20.50 -4.55
N ALA A 19 -20.45 19.77 -4.99
CA ALA A 19 -19.53 18.91 -4.25
C ALA A 19 -19.98 17.45 -4.06
N ARG A 20 -19.70 16.66 -5.11
CA ARG A 20 -19.36 15.23 -5.01
C ARG A 20 -18.29 15.05 -3.92
N GLY A 21 -18.64 14.33 -2.87
CA GLY A 21 -17.70 13.79 -1.89
C GLY A 21 -16.85 12.69 -2.55
N THR A 22 -15.79 13.09 -3.23
CA THR A 22 -14.70 12.21 -3.66
C THR A 22 -13.42 12.77 -3.05
N SER A 23 -13.18 12.53 -1.75
CA SER A 23 -11.87 12.87 -1.17
C SER A 23 -11.47 12.11 0.10
N THR A 24 -12.12 11.00 0.46
CA THR A 24 -11.64 10.15 1.58
C THR A 24 -10.87 8.93 1.08
N VAL A 25 -11.22 8.40 -0.09
CA VAL A 25 -10.59 7.19 -0.66
C VAL A 25 -9.25 7.47 -1.35
N GLU A 26 -9.04 8.71 -1.83
CA GLU A 26 -7.81 9.14 -2.50
C GLU A 26 -6.74 9.65 -1.52
N ALA A 27 -7.17 10.25 -0.40
CA ALA A 27 -6.27 10.76 0.65
C ALA A 27 -5.69 9.65 1.55
N MET A 28 -6.23 8.42 1.47
CA MET A 28 -5.61 7.20 2.03
C MET A 28 -4.67 6.53 1.01
N ALA A 29 -4.02 7.30 0.14
CA ALA A 29 -2.78 6.86 -0.51
C ALA A 29 -1.85 6.34 0.59
N SER A 30 -1.83 5.02 0.73
CA SER A 30 -1.65 4.39 2.04
C SER A 30 -0.22 4.59 2.49
N ALA A 31 -0.01 5.13 3.69
CA ALA A 31 1.31 5.24 4.30
C ALA A 31 1.97 3.84 4.33
N SER A 32 2.86 3.57 3.38
CA SER A 32 3.53 2.28 3.27
C SER A 32 4.74 2.25 4.20
N THR A 33 4.83 1.21 5.02
CA THR A 33 5.96 0.99 5.93
C THR A 33 7.01 0.11 5.26
N LEU A 34 8.29 0.42 5.49
CA LEU A 34 9.40 -0.46 5.12
C LEU A 34 9.65 -1.45 6.25
N TYR A 35 9.77 -2.73 5.92
CA TYR A 35 10.09 -3.79 6.86
C TYR A 35 11.39 -4.49 6.46
N LEU A 36 12.22 -4.78 7.46
CA LEU A 36 13.26 -5.80 7.37
C LEU A 36 12.65 -7.14 7.74
N VAL A 37 12.78 -8.12 6.85
CA VAL A 37 12.24 -9.47 7.03
C VAL A 37 13.38 -10.46 6.97
N HIS A 38 13.47 -11.32 7.97
CA HIS A 38 14.35 -12.48 7.95
C HIS A 38 13.52 -13.76 8.09
N LEU A 39 13.77 -14.72 7.21
CA LEU A 39 13.21 -16.06 7.21
C LEU A 39 14.35 -17.05 6.97
N ASP A 40 14.33 -18.20 7.63
CA ASP A 40 15.36 -19.24 7.54
C ASP A 40 15.18 -20.19 6.35
N ILE A 41 14.54 -19.69 5.30
CA ILE A 41 14.40 -20.38 4.02
C ILE A 41 15.05 -19.54 2.93
N ASP A 42 15.66 -20.22 1.97
CA ASP A 42 16.23 -19.59 0.80
C ASP A 42 15.17 -19.34 -0.26
N GLY A 43 15.33 -18.23 -0.98
CA GLY A 43 14.43 -17.80 -2.05
C GLY A 43 13.78 -16.46 -1.79
N ALA A 44 13.07 -15.97 -2.81
CA ALA A 44 12.37 -14.70 -2.76
C ALA A 44 11.04 -14.82 -2.00
N ILE A 45 10.64 -13.76 -1.30
CA ILE A 45 9.28 -13.63 -0.79
C ILE A 45 8.30 -13.67 -1.97
N ASP A 46 7.33 -14.57 -1.88
CA ASP A 46 6.24 -14.72 -2.84
C ASP A 46 5.49 -13.39 -3.06
N ALA A 47 5.27 -13.02 -4.34
CA ALA A 47 4.61 -11.77 -4.71
C ALA A 47 3.16 -11.64 -4.17
N SER A 48 2.48 -12.76 -3.92
CA SER A 48 1.16 -12.76 -3.27
C SER A 48 1.20 -12.31 -1.80
N VAL A 49 2.36 -12.41 -1.15
CA VAL A 49 2.58 -11.91 0.21
C VAL A 49 2.93 -10.43 0.18
N ALA A 50 3.85 -10.05 -0.71
CA ALA A 50 4.27 -8.67 -0.92
C ALA A 50 4.78 -8.43 -2.35
N THR A 51 4.06 -7.61 -3.10
CA THR A 51 4.45 -7.19 -4.46
C THR A 51 5.76 -6.39 -4.45
N ASP A 52 5.92 -5.50 -3.47
CA ASP A 52 7.07 -4.63 -3.33
C ASP A 52 8.09 -5.21 -2.35
N SER A 53 8.90 -6.14 -2.83
CA SER A 53 10.00 -6.71 -2.05
C SER A 53 11.31 -6.77 -2.83
N VAL A 54 12.43 -6.83 -2.10
CA VAL A 54 13.75 -7.15 -2.64
C VAL A 54 14.54 -7.99 -1.65
N GLN A 55 15.25 -8.98 -2.16
CA GLN A 55 16.17 -9.78 -1.36
C GLN A 55 17.49 -9.01 -1.16
N LEU A 56 17.98 -8.96 0.07
CA LEU A 56 19.30 -8.42 0.43
C LEU A 56 20.36 -9.52 0.48
N ALA A 57 20.00 -10.68 1.02
CA ALA A 57 20.83 -11.88 1.13
C ALA A 57 19.91 -13.12 1.21
N PRO A 58 20.44 -14.37 1.12
CA PRO A 58 19.65 -15.57 1.39
C PRO A 58 18.86 -15.43 2.72
N GLY A 59 17.54 -15.61 2.67
CA GLY A 59 16.66 -15.43 3.83
C GLY A 59 16.47 -13.99 4.34
N LEU A 60 17.10 -12.96 3.78
CA LEU A 60 17.03 -11.57 4.27
C LEU A 60 16.46 -10.60 3.22
N HIS A 61 15.40 -9.89 3.56
CA HIS A 61 14.59 -9.14 2.60
C HIS A 61 14.17 -7.77 3.13
N LEU A 62 13.96 -6.83 2.20
CA LEU A 62 13.18 -5.61 2.45
C LEU A 62 11.80 -5.75 1.79
N VAL A 63 10.78 -5.30 2.51
CA VAL A 63 9.39 -5.30 2.04
C VAL A 63 8.78 -3.93 2.29
N GLU A 64 8.21 -3.31 1.27
CA GLU A 64 7.39 -2.11 1.41
C GLU A 64 5.91 -2.48 1.29
N THR A 65 5.09 -2.11 2.26
CA THR A 65 3.66 -2.45 2.23
C THR A 65 2.84 -1.52 3.12
N SER A 66 1.56 -1.35 2.80
CA SER A 66 0.57 -0.70 3.68
C SER A 66 0.00 -1.65 4.74
N ALA A 67 0.31 -2.94 4.66
CA ALA A 67 -0.10 -3.90 5.68
C ALA A 67 0.61 -3.61 7.02
N THR A 68 -0.10 -3.84 8.12
CA THR A 68 0.52 -3.74 9.46
C THR A 68 1.55 -4.84 9.66
N ARG A 69 2.48 -4.64 10.61
CA ARG A 69 3.52 -5.63 10.96
C ARG A 69 2.93 -7.03 11.20
N SER A 70 1.85 -7.11 11.98
CA SER A 70 1.19 -8.38 12.30
C SER A 70 0.56 -9.03 11.08
N GLN A 71 -0.04 -8.25 10.17
CA GLN A 71 -0.59 -8.76 8.92
C GLN A 71 0.51 -9.34 8.02
N LEU A 72 1.62 -8.61 7.84
CA LEU A 72 2.76 -9.07 7.05
C LEU A 72 3.35 -10.36 7.65
N TYR A 73 3.61 -10.37 8.95
CA TYR A 73 4.09 -11.54 9.68
C TYR A 73 3.19 -12.77 9.45
N HIS A 74 1.87 -12.62 9.61
CA HIS A 74 0.94 -13.74 9.42
C HIS A 74 0.79 -14.19 7.97
N ARG A 75 0.98 -13.30 6.98
CA ARG A 75 1.00 -13.69 5.56
C ARG A 75 2.24 -14.51 5.25
N ILE A 76 3.43 -14.06 5.69
CA ILE A 76 4.69 -14.79 5.51
C ILE A 76 4.62 -16.14 6.21
N LYS A 77 4.25 -16.16 7.50
CA LYS A 77 4.15 -17.39 8.30
C LYS A 77 3.25 -18.44 7.64
N ARG A 78 2.10 -18.02 7.10
CA ARG A 78 1.15 -18.94 6.45
C ARG A 78 1.63 -19.42 5.07
N ARG A 79 2.25 -18.55 4.29
CA ARG A 79 2.67 -18.88 2.92
C ARG A 79 3.91 -19.76 2.90
N HIS A 80 4.87 -19.47 3.76
CA HIS A 80 6.22 -20.03 3.71
C HIS A 80 6.53 -21.02 4.83
N ALA A 81 5.73 -21.01 5.90
CA ALA A 81 5.91 -21.88 7.07
C ALA A 81 7.37 -22.00 7.57
N PRO A 82 8.11 -20.88 7.76
CA PRO A 82 9.49 -20.93 8.23
C PRO A 82 9.57 -21.37 9.70
N ASP A 83 10.68 -21.98 10.10
CA ASP A 83 10.95 -22.32 11.51
C ASP A 83 11.32 -21.05 12.30
N ARG A 84 11.95 -20.06 11.64
CA ARG A 84 12.35 -18.78 12.25
C ARG A 84 11.92 -17.61 11.37
N LEU A 85 11.18 -16.66 11.97
CA LEU A 85 10.68 -15.47 11.28
C LEU A 85 10.87 -14.22 12.15
N LEU A 86 11.53 -13.20 11.59
CA LEU A 86 11.63 -11.86 12.15
C LEU A 86 11.08 -10.84 11.16
N VAL A 87 10.27 -9.91 11.66
CA VAL A 87 9.72 -8.78 10.89
C VAL A 87 9.88 -7.51 11.72
N ALA A 88 10.75 -6.61 11.28
CA ALA A 88 11.07 -5.36 11.98
C ALA A 88 10.67 -4.14 11.11
N PRO A 89 9.81 -3.23 11.60
CA PRO A 89 9.53 -1.98 10.90
C PRO A 89 10.77 -1.09 10.92
N LEU A 90 11.03 -0.43 9.80
CA LEU A 90 12.10 0.54 9.65
C LEU A 90 11.50 1.93 9.45
N THR A 91 11.91 2.88 10.30
CA THR A 91 11.54 4.30 10.17
C THR A 91 12.36 4.98 9.07
N GLU A 92 13.59 4.50 8.86
CA GLU A 92 14.52 5.02 7.87
C GLU A 92 15.06 3.91 6.96
N PRO A 93 15.47 4.23 5.72
CA PRO A 93 16.17 3.29 4.86
C PRO A 93 17.43 2.73 5.55
N PRO A 94 17.62 1.40 5.60
CA PRO A 94 18.78 0.82 6.26
C PRO A 94 20.06 1.07 5.45
N LYS A 95 21.18 1.27 6.15
CA LYS A 95 22.52 1.31 5.53
C LYS A 95 23.06 -0.12 5.44
N PHE A 96 23.51 -0.53 4.26
CA PHE A 96 24.14 -1.83 4.03
C PHE A 96 25.16 -1.76 2.89
N MET A 97 26.06 -2.75 2.84
CA MET A 97 27.12 -2.88 1.85
C MET A 97 27.24 -4.35 1.43
N GLY A 98 27.59 -4.62 0.16
CA GLY A 98 27.86 -5.99 -0.33
C GLY A 98 26.62 -6.90 -0.43
N MET A 99 25.42 -6.35 -0.29
CA MET A 99 24.16 -7.08 -0.46
C MET A 99 23.84 -7.36 -1.93
N ALA A 100 22.79 -8.14 -2.17
CA ALA A 100 22.35 -8.58 -3.48
C ALA A 100 22.30 -7.44 -4.53
N PRO A 101 22.69 -7.73 -5.78
CA PRO A 101 22.73 -6.72 -6.83
C PRO A 101 21.36 -6.09 -7.05
N GLY A 102 21.32 -4.77 -7.18
CA GLY A 102 20.08 -4.02 -7.38
C GLY A 102 19.32 -3.67 -6.10
N ALA A 103 19.66 -4.22 -4.93
CA ALA A 103 19.00 -3.88 -3.66
C ALA A 103 19.09 -2.38 -3.32
N LEU A 104 20.28 -1.79 -3.46
CA LEU A 104 20.47 -0.36 -3.19
C LEU A 104 19.70 0.53 -4.19
N ARG A 105 19.63 0.12 -5.46
CA ARG A 105 18.84 0.82 -6.49
C ARG A 105 17.35 0.74 -6.17
N TRP A 106 16.86 -0.43 -5.77
CA TRP A 106 15.47 -0.65 -5.35
C TRP A 106 15.08 0.22 -4.16
N LEU A 107 15.99 0.38 -3.19
CA LEU A 107 15.77 1.18 -1.99
C LEU A 107 15.72 2.68 -2.32
N ARG A 108 16.67 3.18 -3.13
CA ARG A 108 16.72 4.58 -3.56
C ARG A 108 15.45 5.02 -4.27
N ALA A 109 14.96 4.21 -5.22
CA ALA A 109 13.73 4.50 -5.96
C ALA A 109 12.49 4.69 -5.05
N ARG A 110 12.48 4.13 -3.83
CA ARG A 110 11.41 4.28 -2.85
C ARG A 110 11.60 5.47 -1.93
N SER A 111 12.84 5.74 -1.53
CA SER A 111 13.18 6.97 -0.81
C SER A 111 12.75 8.20 -1.61
N ASP A 112 13.01 8.20 -2.92
CA ASP A 112 12.61 9.30 -3.80
C ASP A 112 11.08 9.45 -3.89
N ARG A 113 10.31 8.35 -3.82
CA ARG A 113 8.84 8.37 -3.81
C ARG A 113 8.27 8.93 -2.50
N ARG A 114 8.92 8.66 -1.37
CA ARG A 114 8.47 9.11 -0.04
C ARG A 114 8.79 10.58 0.23
N ALA A 115 9.72 11.17 -0.53
CA ALA A 115 10.10 12.58 -0.44
C ALA A 115 9.27 13.50 -1.35
N GLN A 116 8.49 12.93 -2.28
CA GLN A 116 7.56 13.64 -3.18
C GLN A 116 6.17 13.72 -2.56
#